data_AF-A0A7S3KX27-F1
#
_entry.id   AF-A0A7S3KX27-F1
#
_cell.length_a   1.000
_cell.length_b   1.000
_cell.length_c   1.000
_cell.angle_alpha   90.00
_cell.angle_beta   90.00
_cell.angle_gamma   90.00
#
_symmetry.space_group_name_H-M   'P 1'
#
loop_
_entity.id
_entity.type
_entity.pdbx_description
1 polymer ?
#
loop_
_entity_poly.entity_id
_entity_poly.type
_entity_poly.pdbx_seq_one_letter_code
_entity_poly.pdbx_strand_id
1 'polypeptide(L)'
;MIKNPSSQLKDIGYDFSRMLFFKDSGTVSEEVYDVLLFQSLSSSDRETAQAFYQAHMSGDVDTKQAIHQHFYPQTVASLQEHVDKFLKQLDELSAKGARKDVSEHPRLPLILKHNEFVKETFLAVKANL
;
A
#
# COMPACT_ATOMS: atom_id res chain seq x y z
N MET A 1 -8.25 0.92 4.11
CA MET A 1 -8.64 -0.43 3.67
C MET A 1 -10.05 -0.37 3.09
N ILE A 2 -10.24 -0.88 1.87
CA ILE A 2 -11.55 -0.95 1.20
C ILE A 2 -12.38 -2.03 1.90
N LYS A 3 -13.53 -1.64 2.46
CA LYS A 3 -14.38 -2.55 3.27
C LYS A 3 -14.95 -3.70 2.44
N ASN A 4 -15.31 -3.43 1.18
CA ASN A 4 -15.89 -4.39 0.25
C ASN A 4 -15.17 -4.27 -1.10
N PRO A 5 -14.01 -4.92 -1.28
CA PRO A 5 -13.30 -4.90 -2.57
C PRO A 5 -14.12 -5.64 -3.63
N SER A 6 -14.14 -5.12 -4.86
CA SER A 6 -14.74 -5.79 -6.01
C SER A 6 -13.98 -7.08 -6.32
N SER A 7 -14.61 -8.02 -7.03
CA SER A 7 -13.94 -9.25 -7.48
C SER A 7 -12.69 -8.93 -8.30
N GLN A 8 -12.79 -7.99 -9.25
CA GLN A 8 -11.66 -7.57 -10.08
C GLN A 8 -10.46 -7.07 -9.26
N LEU A 9 -10.73 -6.33 -8.17
CA LEU A 9 -9.66 -5.83 -7.31
C LEU A 9 -8.95 -6.97 -6.56
N LYS A 10 -9.71 -7.99 -6.14
CA LYS A 10 -9.13 -9.21 -5.53
C LYS A 10 -8.31 -10.00 -6.55
N ASP A 11 -8.83 -10.13 -7.76
CA ASP A 11 -8.16 -10.86 -8.85
C ASP A 11 -6.80 -10.24 -9.18
N ILE A 12 -6.73 -8.89 -9.19
CA ILE A 12 -5.49 -8.12 -9.36
C ILE A 12 -4.50 -8.30 -8.20
N GLY A 13 -4.93 -8.81 -7.04
CA GLY A 13 -4.06 -9.09 -5.91
C GLY A 13 -4.29 -8.24 -4.67
N TYR A 14 -5.48 -7.63 -4.51
CA TYR A 14 -5.89 -7.02 -3.24
C TYR A 14 -6.13 -8.08 -2.17
N ASP A 15 -5.03 -8.56 -1.60
CA ASP A 15 -4.97 -9.54 -0.54
C ASP A 15 -3.74 -9.31 0.36
N PHE A 16 -3.88 -9.60 1.66
CA PHE A 16 -2.82 -9.37 2.65
C PHE A 16 -1.57 -10.22 2.41
N SER A 17 -1.68 -11.36 1.72
CA SER A 17 -0.54 -12.21 1.39
C SER A 17 0.23 -11.74 0.15
N ARG A 18 -0.34 -10.81 -0.64
CA ARG A 18 0.23 -10.35 -1.91
C ARG A 18 0.65 -8.88 -1.91
N MET A 19 -0.08 -8.03 -1.18
CA MET A 19 0.25 -6.61 -1.03
C MET A 19 1.33 -6.43 0.06
N LEU A 20 2.59 -6.59 -0.33
CA LEU A 20 3.72 -6.69 0.60
C LEU A 20 4.62 -5.46 0.54
N PHE A 21 5.06 -5.04 1.73
CA PHE A 21 6.13 -4.08 1.93
C PHE A 21 7.29 -4.80 2.61
N PHE A 22 8.44 -4.84 1.95
CA PHE A 22 9.58 -5.63 2.41
C PHE A 22 10.43 -4.82 3.38
N LYS A 23 10.46 -5.21 4.67
CA LYS A 23 11.14 -4.43 5.72
C LYS A 23 12.63 -4.18 5.45
N ASP A 24 13.32 -5.18 4.90
CA ASP A 24 14.78 -5.16 4.81
C ASP A 24 15.28 -4.33 3.62
N SER A 25 14.49 -4.26 2.55
CA SER A 25 14.84 -3.55 1.33
C SER A 25 14.05 -2.26 1.14
N GLY A 26 12.91 -2.10 1.80
CA GLY A 26 11.93 -1.05 1.51
C GLY A 26 11.28 -1.20 0.13
N THR A 27 11.43 -2.35 -0.53
CA THR A 27 10.77 -2.59 -1.82
C THR A 27 9.29 -2.88 -1.60
N VAL A 28 8.50 -2.67 -2.65
CA VAL A 28 7.06 -2.86 -2.65
C VAL A 28 6.71 -3.91 -3.71
N SER A 29 5.80 -4.84 -3.41
CA SER A 29 5.38 -5.84 -4.39
C SER A 29 4.63 -5.20 -5.57
N GLU A 30 4.69 -5.86 -6.73
CA GLU A 30 4.01 -5.41 -7.94
C GLU A 30 2.50 -5.28 -7.73
N GLU A 31 1.89 -6.17 -6.93
CA GLU A 31 0.46 -6.12 -6.63
C GLU A 31 0.03 -4.82 -5.94
N VAL A 32 0.89 -4.17 -5.16
CA VAL A 32 0.55 -2.86 -4.58
C VAL A 32 0.41 -1.82 -5.69
N TYR A 33 1.33 -1.83 -6.67
CA TYR A 33 1.25 -0.92 -7.82
C TYR A 33 0.04 -1.26 -8.70
N ASP A 34 -0.22 -2.54 -8.98
CA ASP A 34 -1.37 -2.97 -9.77
C ASP A 34 -2.70 -2.52 -9.14
N VAL A 35 -2.85 -2.73 -7.83
CA VAL A 35 -4.05 -2.35 -7.08
C VAL A 35 -4.24 -0.84 -7.07
N LEU A 36 -3.18 -0.07 -6.79
CA LEU A 36 -3.26 1.40 -6.75
C LEU A 36 -3.59 1.98 -8.12
N LEU A 37 -2.93 1.48 -9.17
CA LEU A 37 -3.19 1.88 -10.54
C LEU A 37 -4.63 1.57 -10.94
N PHE A 38 -5.08 0.33 -10.75
CA PHE A 38 -6.43 -0.07 -11.11
C PHE A 38 -7.50 0.72 -10.33
N GLN A 39 -7.27 1.01 -9.05
CA GLN A 39 -8.18 1.83 -8.24
C GLN A 39 -8.26 3.27 -8.76
N SER A 40 -7.12 3.86 -9.10
CA SER A 40 -7.03 5.21 -9.66
C SER A 40 -7.75 5.31 -11.01
N LEU A 41 -7.46 4.38 -11.92
CA LEU A 41 -8.10 4.30 -13.24
C LEU A 41 -9.60 4.02 -13.14
N SER A 42 -10.03 3.11 -12.26
CA SER A 42 -11.46 2.80 -12.07
C SER A 42 -12.31 4.03 -11.71
N SER A 43 -11.67 5.06 -11.13
CA SER A 43 -12.29 6.32 -10.74
C SER A 43 -12.16 7.44 -11.77
N SER A 44 -11.10 7.42 -12.60
CA SER A 44 -10.75 8.51 -13.53
C SER A 44 -10.90 8.14 -15.01
N ASP A 45 -10.55 6.91 -15.39
CA ASP A 45 -10.58 6.36 -16.75
C ASP A 45 -10.92 4.86 -16.73
N ARG A 46 -12.23 4.57 -16.82
CA ARG A 46 -12.75 3.20 -16.74
C ARG A 46 -12.38 2.34 -17.94
N GLU A 47 -12.17 2.94 -19.11
CA GLU A 47 -11.80 2.20 -20.31
C GLU A 47 -10.39 1.62 -20.14
N THR A 48 -9.44 2.47 -19.74
CA THR A 48 -8.07 2.05 -19.45
C THR A 48 -8.02 1.09 -18.26
N ALA A 49 -8.85 1.30 -17.21
CA ALA A 49 -8.95 0.36 -16.10
C ALA A 49 -9.34 -1.04 -16.59
N GLN A 50 -10.32 -1.14 -17.48
CA GLN A 50 -10.77 -2.42 -18.01
C GLN A 50 -9.71 -3.05 -18.92
N ALA A 51 -9.02 -2.26 -19.75
CA ALA A 51 -7.91 -2.75 -20.57
C ALA A 51 -6.78 -3.32 -19.69
N PHE A 52 -6.40 -2.60 -18.62
CA PHE A 52 -5.41 -3.07 -17.65
C PHE A 52 -5.83 -4.38 -16.97
N TYR A 53 -7.08 -4.47 -16.52
CA TYR A 53 -7.62 -5.68 -15.91
C TYR A 53 -7.58 -6.87 -16.87
N GLN A 54 -8.01 -6.69 -18.13
CA GLN A 54 -7.97 -7.76 -19.12
C GLN A 54 -6.53 -8.22 -19.39
N ALA A 55 -5.59 -7.28 -19.53
CA ALA A 55 -4.18 -7.60 -19.74
C ALA A 55 -3.60 -8.39 -18.55
N HIS A 56 -3.94 -8.01 -17.31
CA HIS A 56 -3.55 -8.76 -16.12
C HIS A 56 -4.12 -10.19 -16.14
N MET A 57 -5.41 -10.35 -16.45
CA MET A 57 -6.07 -11.66 -16.43
C MET A 57 -5.64 -12.60 -17.59
N SER A 58 -5.29 -12.04 -18.74
CA SER A 58 -4.82 -12.82 -19.90
C SER A 58 -3.32 -13.13 -19.86
N GLY A 59 -2.57 -12.49 -18.97
CA GLY A 59 -1.11 -12.56 -18.94
C GLY A 59 -0.43 -11.76 -20.05
N ASP A 60 -1.11 -10.77 -20.62
CA ASP A 60 -0.53 -9.82 -21.58
C ASP A 60 0.35 -8.81 -20.83
N VAL A 61 1.60 -9.21 -20.63
CA VAL A 61 2.63 -8.43 -19.91
C VAL A 61 2.94 -7.13 -20.64
N ASP A 62 2.95 -7.12 -21.97
CA ASP A 62 3.33 -5.95 -22.76
C ASP A 62 2.31 -4.82 -22.60
N THR A 63 1.03 -5.13 -22.74
CA THR A 63 -0.05 -4.15 -22.53
C THR A 63 -0.09 -3.70 -21.07
N LYS A 64 0.01 -4.62 -20.11
CA LYS A 64 0.04 -4.30 -18.68
C LYS A 64 1.18 -3.33 -18.35
N GLN A 65 2.38 -3.63 -18.84
CA GLN A 65 3.59 -2.84 -18.61
C GLN A 65 3.51 -1.47 -19.27
N ALA A 66 2.97 -1.39 -20.49
CA ALA A 66 2.77 -0.11 -21.19
C ALA A 66 1.84 0.83 -20.42
N ILE A 67 0.73 0.30 -19.89
CA ILE A 67 -0.20 1.08 -19.05
C ILE A 67 0.51 1.50 -17.75
N HIS A 68 1.22 0.58 -17.10
CA HIS A 68 2.02 0.92 -15.92
C HIS A 68 2.98 2.08 -16.16
N GLN A 69 3.76 2.03 -17.24
CA GLN A 69 4.73 3.07 -17.58
C GLN A 69 4.06 4.42 -17.81
N HIS A 70 2.89 4.43 -18.47
CA HIS A 70 2.15 5.65 -18.73
C HIS A 70 1.63 6.33 -17.46
N PHE A 71 1.16 5.54 -16.50
CA PHE A 71 0.55 6.04 -15.26
C PHE A 71 1.48 5.99 -14.04
N TYR A 72 2.74 5.61 -14.23
CA TYR A 72 3.71 5.42 -13.15
C TYR A 72 3.83 6.64 -12.23
N PRO A 73 3.94 7.90 -12.74
CA PRO A 73 4.04 9.07 -11.88
C PRO A 73 2.83 9.25 -10.96
N GLN A 74 1.60 9.02 -11.46
CA GLN A 74 0.39 9.13 -10.64
C GLN A 74 0.33 8.01 -9.58
N THR A 75 0.69 6.78 -9.97
CA THR A 75 0.68 5.63 -9.05
C THR A 75 1.69 5.82 -7.92
N VAL A 76 2.91 6.25 -8.23
CA VAL A 76 3.94 6.54 -7.21
C VAL A 76 3.52 7.69 -6.30
N ALA A 77 2.96 8.77 -6.85
CA ALA A 77 2.46 9.87 -6.04
C ALA A 77 1.36 9.43 -5.05
N SER A 78 0.43 8.57 -5.50
CA SER A 78 -0.60 8.00 -4.63
C SER A 78 -0.01 7.12 -3.52
N LEU A 79 1.01 6.32 -3.85
CA LEU A 79 1.72 5.49 -2.88
C LEU A 79 2.49 6.35 -1.86
N GLN A 80 3.19 7.40 -2.31
CA GLN A 80 3.89 8.35 -1.45
C GLN A 80 2.92 9.03 -0.47
N GLU A 81 1.77 9.51 -0.96
CA GLU A 81 0.74 10.11 -0.09
C GLU A 81 0.24 9.11 0.97
N HIS A 82 0.02 7.85 0.56
CA HIS A 82 -0.39 6.79 1.48
C HIS A 82 0.65 6.55 2.58
N VAL A 83 1.92 6.38 2.20
CA VAL A 83 3.04 6.15 3.11
C VAL A 83 3.19 7.31 4.09
N ASP A 84 3.14 8.55 3.60
CA ASP A 84 3.27 9.76 4.43
C ASP A 84 2.13 9.89 5.45
N LYS A 85 0.90 9.66 5.01
CA LYS A 85 -0.27 9.68 5.89
C LYS A 85 -0.19 8.57 6.94
N PHE A 86 0.24 7.38 6.54
CA PHE A 86 0.37 6.24 7.44
C PHE A 86 1.44 6.48 8.52
N LEU A 87 2.61 6.99 8.13
CA LEU A 87 3.68 7.36 9.07
C LEU A 87 3.19 8.41 10.08
N LYS A 88 2.47 9.44 9.61
CA LYS A 88 1.87 10.44 10.50
C LYS A 88 0.88 9.82 11.51
N GLN A 89 -0.01 8.94 11.05
CA GLN A 89 -0.96 8.25 11.92
C GLN A 89 -0.24 7.38 12.97
N LEU A 90 0.85 6.74 12.58
CA LEU A 90 1.65 5.90 13.45
C LEU A 90 2.39 6.72 14.53
N ASP A 91 2.89 7.90 14.17
CA ASP A 91 3.46 8.85 15.12
C ASP A 91 2.41 9.35 16.13
N GLU A 92 1.21 9.70 15.66
CA GLU A 92 0.09 10.12 16.52
C GLU A 92 -0.30 9.00 17.51
N LEU A 93 -0.39 7.76 17.04
CA LEU A 93 -0.71 6.60 17.88
C LEU A 93 0.39 6.31 18.91
N SER A 94 1.65 6.39 18.50
CA SER A 94 2.80 6.14 19.38
C SER A 94 2.92 7.23 20.44
N ALA A 95 2.71 8.50 20.08
CA ALA A 95 2.65 9.62 21.02
C ALA A 95 1.51 9.48 22.03
N LYS A 96 0.34 8.99 21.60
CA LYS A 96 -0.79 8.69 22.49
C LYS A 96 -0.45 7.57 23.47
N GLY A 97 0.23 6.53 23.00
CA GLY A 97 0.67 5.40 23.82
C GLY A 97 1.71 5.81 24.86
N ALA A 98 2.75 6.57 24.47
CA ALA A 98 3.84 6.98 25.35
C ALA A 98 3.41 7.80 26.59
N ARG A 99 2.20 8.39 26.57
CA ARG A 99 1.62 9.18 27.67
C ARG A 99 0.78 8.35 28.64
N LYS A 100 0.69 7.03 28.46
CA LYS A 100 -0.15 6.13 29.26
C LYS A 100 0.67 5.35 30.27
N ASP A 101 0.07 5.05 31.42
CA ASP A 101 0.71 4.21 32.42
C ASP A 101 0.74 2.75 31.96
N VAL A 102 1.91 2.14 32.02
CA VAL A 102 2.14 0.73 31.71
C VAL A 102 1.45 -0.18 32.73
N SER A 103 1.26 0.28 33.97
CA SER A 103 0.57 -0.47 35.01
C SER A 103 -0.91 -0.69 34.67
N GLU A 104 -1.57 0.32 34.08
CA GLU A 104 -2.96 0.26 33.60
C GLU A 104 -3.07 -0.43 32.23
N HIS A 105 -1.98 -0.42 31.44
CA HIS A 105 -1.93 -0.96 30.08
C HIS A 105 -0.71 -1.86 29.85
N PRO A 106 -0.70 -3.10 30.38
CA PRO A 106 0.48 -3.96 30.36
C PRO A 106 0.94 -4.39 28.96
N ARG A 107 0.07 -4.30 27.94
CA ARG A 107 0.41 -4.60 26.53
C ARG A 107 1.04 -3.41 25.79
N LEU A 108 1.03 -2.23 26.40
CA LEU A 108 1.52 -1.00 25.78
C LEU A 108 2.99 -1.09 25.30
N PRO A 109 3.94 -1.68 26.06
CA PRO A 109 5.31 -1.80 25.58
C PRO A 109 5.43 -2.64 24.30
N LEU A 110 4.62 -3.71 24.17
CA LEU A 110 4.60 -4.54 22.96
C LEU A 110 4.02 -3.77 21.77
N ILE A 111 2.93 -3.02 21.99
CA ILE A 111 2.30 -2.19 20.94
C ILE A 111 3.29 -1.12 20.45
N LEU A 112 3.99 -0.43 21.35
CA LEU A 112 4.96 0.60 20.96
C LEU A 112 6.14 0.00 20.17
N LYS A 113 6.64 -1.17 20.57
CA LYS A 113 7.68 -1.88 19.79
C LYS A 113 7.17 -2.29 18.40
N HIS A 114 5.93 -2.76 18.32
CA HIS A 114 5.32 -3.11 17.03
C HIS A 114 5.15 -1.87 16.13
N ASN A 115 4.70 -0.74 16.69
CA ASN A 115 4.60 0.50 15.95
C ASN A 115 5.97 0.93 15.41
N GLU A 116 7.02 0.85 16.21
CA GLU A 116 8.38 1.20 15.74
C GLU A 116 8.83 0.30 14.60
N PHE A 117 8.65 -1.01 14.72
CA PHE A 117 8.96 -1.97 13.66
C PHE A 117 8.23 -1.66 12.33
N VAL A 118 6.95 -1.33 12.42
CA VAL A 118 6.14 -0.96 11.24
C VAL A 118 6.61 0.40 10.69
N LYS A 119 6.96 1.35 11.55
CA LYS A 119 7.46 2.67 11.16
C LYS A 119 8.75 2.56 10.37
N GLU A 120 9.71 1.79 10.86
CA GLU A 120 10.99 1.53 10.17
C GLU A 120 10.77 0.95 8.77
N THR A 121 9.83 0.01 8.63
CA THR A 121 9.45 -0.56 7.33
C THR A 121 8.96 0.53 6.36
N PHE A 122 8.03 1.39 6.79
CA PHE A 122 7.46 2.42 5.92
C PHE A 122 8.42 3.59 5.65
N LEU A 123 9.37 3.87 6.56
CA LEU A 123 10.46 4.81 6.30
C LEU A 123 11.41 4.29 5.22
N ALA A 124 11.74 2.99 5.24
CA ALA A 124 12.53 2.36 4.18
C ALA A 124 11.80 2.41 2.83
N VAL A 125 10.50 2.14 2.82
CA VAL A 125 9.67 2.30 1.61
C VAL A 125 9.71 3.73 1.10
N LYS A 126 9.49 4.72 1.97
CA LYS A 126 9.54 6.14 1.60
C LYS A 126 10.86 6.55 0.96
N ALA A 127 11.99 6.00 1.42
CA ALA A 127 13.31 6.31 0.88
C ALA A 127 13.53 5.79 -0.55
N ASN A 128 12.72 4.84 -1.01
CA ASN A 128 12.83 4.19 -2.32
C ASN A 128 11.76 4.64 -3.34
N LEU A 129 10.85 5.53 -2.95
CA LEU A 129 9.78 6.06 -3.82
C LEU A 129 10.17 7.41 -4.39
#